data_AF-A0A0C9RSR7-F1
#
_entry.id   AF-A0A0C9RSR7-F1
#
_cell.length_a   1.000
_cell.length_b   1.000
_cell.length_c   1.000
_cell.angle_alpha   90.00
_cell.angle_beta   90.00
_cell.angle_gamma   90.00
#
_symmetry.space_group_name_H-M   'P 1'
#
loop_
_entity.id
_entity.type
_entity.pdbx_description
1 polymer ?
#
loop_
_entity_poly.entity_id
_entity_poly.type
_entity_poly.pdbx_seq_one_letter_code
_entity_poly.pdbx_strand_id
1 'polypeptide(L)'
;MAFVQRRKGPNVVGLFGLLQPLADGLKLAVKEPISPSSANFFLFRMAPVVTFMLSLVAWAVVPFDYGMVLSDLDVGILYLFAISSLGVYGIIIAGWSSN
;
A
#
# COMPACT_ATOMS: atom_id res chain seq x y z
N MET A 1 7.80 -16.85 3.40
CA MET A 1 9.13 -16.95 2.76
C MET A 1 10.21 -17.60 3.63
N ALA A 2 10.44 -17.18 4.88
CA ALA A 2 11.53 -17.73 5.71
C ALA A 2 11.48 -19.27 5.89
N PHE A 3 10.31 -19.84 6.20
CA PHE A 3 10.14 -21.29 6.36
C PHE A 3 10.42 -22.08 5.08
N VAL A 4 10.06 -21.54 3.90
CA VAL A 4 10.40 -22.13 2.59
C VAL A 4 11.92 -22.21 2.41
N GLN A 5 12.65 -21.20 2.91
CA GLN A 5 14.12 -21.15 2.91
C GLN A 5 14.75 -21.94 4.09
N ARG A 6 13.96 -22.74 4.83
CA ARG A 6 14.40 -23.50 6.01
C ARG A 6 15.04 -22.64 7.11
N ARG A 7 14.60 -21.39 7.28
CA ARG A 7 15.00 -20.52 8.40
C ARG A 7 13.79 -19.97 9.14
N LYS A 8 13.97 -19.60 10.40
CA LYS A 8 12.92 -18.92 11.18
C LYS A 8 12.74 -17.50 10.65
N GLY A 9 11.47 -17.05 10.60
CA GLY A 9 11.12 -15.66 10.37
C GLY A 9 11.42 -14.80 11.61
N PRO A 10 10.88 -13.56 11.67
CA PRO A 10 10.95 -12.74 12.88
C PRO A 10 10.45 -13.54 14.09
N ASN A 11 11.30 -13.69 15.11
CA ASN A 11 10.98 -14.47 16.32
C ASN A 11 11.51 -13.79 17.60
N VAL A 12 11.92 -12.52 17.49
CA VAL A 12 12.54 -11.75 18.58
C VAL A 12 11.64 -10.59 19.01
N VAL A 13 11.04 -9.86 18.06
CA VAL A 13 10.16 -8.73 18.35
C VAL A 13 8.75 -9.23 18.69
N GLY A 14 8.48 -9.39 19.98
CA GLY A 14 7.21 -9.92 20.49
C GLY A 14 7.08 -11.45 20.35
N LEU A 15 5.93 -11.98 20.80
CA LEU A 15 5.61 -13.40 20.69
C LEU A 15 5.53 -13.82 19.20
N PHE A 16 6.38 -14.76 18.78
CA PHE A 16 6.48 -15.25 17.40
C PHE A 16 6.65 -14.17 16.32
N GLY A 17 7.18 -13.00 16.68
CA GLY A 17 7.35 -11.90 15.72
C GLY A 17 6.08 -11.13 15.39
N LEU A 18 4.96 -11.34 16.11
CA LEU A 18 3.69 -10.66 15.82
C LEU A 18 3.76 -9.13 15.93
N LEU A 19 4.68 -8.61 16.76
CA LEU A 19 4.88 -7.16 16.92
C LEU A 19 5.84 -6.58 15.89
N GLN A 20 6.46 -7.41 15.03
CA GLN A 20 7.40 -6.96 14.01
C GLN A 20 6.82 -5.90 13.05
N PRO A 21 5.60 -6.04 12.50
CA PRO A 21 5.05 -5.04 11.58
C PRO A 21 4.85 -3.67 12.25
N LEU A 22 4.46 -3.66 13.53
CA LEU A 22 4.32 -2.42 14.31
C LEU A 22 5.68 -1.77 14.58
N ALA A 23 6.69 -2.57 14.94
CA ALA A 23 8.04 -2.05 15.15
C ALA A 23 8.64 -1.45 13.87
N ASP A 24 8.44 -2.09 12.72
CA ASP A 24 8.89 -1.58 11.43
C ASP A 24 8.15 -0.29 11.02
N GLY A 25 6.83 -0.22 11.26
CA GLY A 25 6.05 1.00 11.04
C GLY A 25 6.51 2.17 11.93
N LEU A 26 6.70 1.92 13.23
CA LEU A 26 7.19 2.93 14.16
C LEU A 26 8.58 3.43 13.79
N LYS A 27 9.48 2.51 13.39
CA LYS A 27 10.82 2.85 12.89
C LYS A 27 10.75 3.79 11.69
N LEU A 28 9.84 3.55 10.74
CA LEU A 28 9.68 4.43 9.57
C LEU A 28 9.10 5.79 9.95
N ALA A 29 8.19 5.86 10.93
CA ALA A 29 7.58 7.11 11.37
C ALA A 29 8.57 8.05 12.09
N VAL A 30 9.53 7.49 12.83
CA VAL A 30 10.53 8.27 13.57
C VAL A 30 11.75 8.63 12.69
N LYS A 31 11.90 8.00 11.53
CA LYS A 31 13.06 8.21 10.65
C LYS A 31 13.03 9.62 10.04
N GLU A 32 14.19 10.25 9.99
CA GLU A 32 14.34 11.59 9.42
C GLU A 32 13.90 11.63 7.93
N PRO A 33 13.02 12.57 7.55
CA PRO A 33 12.58 12.69 6.17
C PRO A 33 13.67 13.35 5.33
N ILE A 34 14.21 12.61 4.37
CA ILE A 34 15.13 13.12 3.35
C ILE A 34 14.43 13.17 1.98
N SER A 35 14.61 14.26 1.24
CA SER A 35 14.11 14.40 -0.13
C SER A 35 15.29 14.60 -1.08
N PRO A 36 15.31 13.98 -2.27
CA PRO A 36 16.27 14.31 -3.31
C PRO A 36 16.15 15.78 -3.72
N SER A 37 17.27 16.41 -4.06
CA SER A 37 17.32 17.84 -4.41
C SER A 37 16.85 18.14 -5.83
N SER A 38 16.91 17.19 -6.75
CA SER A 38 16.46 17.34 -8.15
C SER A 38 14.98 17.00 -8.35
N ALA A 39 14.39 16.22 -7.44
CA ALA A 39 13.04 15.69 -7.55
C ALA A 39 11.94 16.76 -7.47
N ASN A 40 10.83 16.50 -8.17
CA ASN A 40 9.62 17.30 -8.03
C ASN A 40 8.92 16.96 -6.69
N PHE A 41 9.11 17.82 -5.69
CA PHE A 41 8.63 17.61 -4.32
C PHE A 41 7.12 17.34 -4.21
N PHE A 42 6.29 18.05 -4.98
CA PHE A 42 4.84 17.88 -4.91
C PHE A 42 4.40 16.53 -5.47
N LEU A 43 4.85 16.20 -6.68
CA LEU A 43 4.49 14.94 -7.33
C LEU A 43 5.07 13.73 -6.58
N PHE A 44 6.31 13.84 -6.10
CA PHE A 44 6.99 12.77 -5.37
C PHE A 44 6.28 12.42 -4.06
N ARG A 45 5.76 13.42 -3.34
CA ARG A 45 5.01 13.19 -2.09
C ARG A 45 3.57 12.73 -2.33
N MET A 46 2.91 13.21 -3.39
CA MET A 46 1.52 12.83 -3.70
C MET A 46 1.41 11.47 -4.37
N ALA A 47 2.42 11.03 -5.14
CA ALA A 47 2.40 9.74 -5.81
C ALA A 47 2.11 8.54 -4.88
N PRO A 48 2.79 8.36 -3.72
CA PRO A 48 2.48 7.28 -2.79
C PRO A 48 1.09 7.43 -2.14
N VAL A 49 0.59 8.66 -1.99
CA VAL A 49 -0.78 8.89 -1.49
C VAL A 49 -1.81 8.41 -2.51
N VAL A 50 -1.64 8.73 -3.78
CA VAL A 50 -2.56 8.31 -4.84
C VAL A 50 -2.58 6.79 -5.00
N THR A 51 -1.42 6.13 -5.03
CA THR A 51 -1.36 4.66 -5.17
C THR A 51 -2.00 3.95 -3.98
N PHE A 52 -1.75 4.44 -2.76
CA PHE A 52 -2.34 3.88 -1.55
C PHE A 52 -3.85 4.14 -1.46
N MET A 53 -4.31 5.33 -1.86
CA MET A 53 -5.75 5.63 -1.87
C MET A 53 -6.50 4.76 -2.89
N LEU A 54 -5.95 4.56 -4.09
CA LEU A 54 -6.56 3.68 -5.10
C LEU A 54 -6.64 2.22 -4.61
N SER A 55 -5.60 1.72 -3.94
CA SER A 55 -5.62 0.36 -3.41
C SER A 55 -6.64 0.17 -2.30
N LEU A 56 -6.85 1.17 -1.43
CA LEU A 56 -7.89 1.15 -0.39
C LEU A 56 -9.30 1.26 -0.97
N VAL A 57 -9.51 2.17 -1.92
CA VAL A 57 -10.82 2.44 -2.54
C VAL A 57 -11.31 1.23 -3.35
N ALA A 58 -10.41 0.40 -3.89
CA ALA A 58 -10.77 -0.86 -4.52
C ALA A 58 -11.55 -1.82 -3.59
N TRP A 59 -11.33 -1.76 -2.28
CA TRP A 59 -12.03 -2.63 -1.31
C TRP A 59 -13.50 -2.31 -1.11
N ALA A 60 -13.98 -1.13 -1.56
CA ALA A 60 -15.35 -0.69 -1.32
C ALA A 60 -16.41 -1.66 -1.89
N VAL A 61 -16.08 -2.38 -2.96
CA VAL A 61 -16.99 -3.30 -3.66
C VAL A 61 -16.75 -4.77 -3.33
N VAL A 62 -15.77 -5.09 -2.48
CA VAL A 62 -15.44 -6.48 -2.14
C VAL A 62 -16.35 -6.95 -1.01
N PRO A 63 -17.23 -7.95 -1.24
CA PRO A 63 -18.07 -8.50 -0.18
C PRO A 63 -17.23 -9.43 0.72
N PHE A 64 -17.34 -9.27 2.03
CA PHE A 64 -16.71 -10.16 3.01
C PHE A 64 -17.61 -11.34 3.40
N ASP A 65 -18.93 -11.14 3.27
CA ASP A 65 -19.99 -12.12 3.49
C ASP A 65 -21.28 -11.60 2.83
N TYR A 66 -22.38 -12.35 2.93
CA TYR A 66 -23.68 -11.94 2.41
C TYR A 66 -24.14 -10.62 3.04
N GLY A 67 -24.33 -9.59 2.21
CA GLY A 67 -24.70 -8.25 2.65
C GLY A 67 -23.60 -7.47 3.37
N MET A 68 -22.40 -8.04 3.55
CA MET A 68 -21.24 -7.36 4.15
C MET A 68 -20.34 -6.76 3.06
N VAL A 69 -20.88 -5.78 2.34
CA VAL A 69 -20.16 -4.96 1.36
C VAL A 69 -20.33 -3.49 1.75
N LEU A 70 -19.29 -2.67 1.55
CA LEU A 70 -19.36 -1.25 1.90
C LEU A 70 -20.26 -0.48 0.91
N SER A 71 -20.10 -0.76 -0.39
CA SER A 71 -20.91 -0.20 -1.46
C SER A 71 -21.32 -1.30 -2.42
N ASP A 72 -22.61 -1.64 -2.41
CA ASP A 72 -23.18 -2.58 -3.38
C ASP A 72 -23.38 -1.86 -4.72
N LEU A 73 -22.55 -2.22 -5.71
CA LEU A 73 -22.61 -1.66 -7.06
C LEU A 73 -22.95 -2.79 -8.03
N ASP A 74 -23.99 -2.61 -8.83
CA ASP A 74 -24.35 -3.54 -9.90
C ASP A 74 -23.19 -3.79 -10.89
N VAL A 75 -22.29 -2.81 -11.01
CA VAL A 75 -21.10 -2.83 -11.89
C VAL A 75 -19.78 -2.98 -11.11
N GLY A 76 -19.78 -3.64 -9.95
CA GLY A 76 -18.61 -3.76 -9.07
C GLY A 76 -17.34 -4.30 -9.75
N ILE A 77 -17.46 -5.25 -10.69
CA ILE A 77 -16.32 -5.78 -11.45
C ILE A 77 -15.70 -4.72 -12.37
N LEU A 78 -16.54 -3.94 -13.07
CA LEU A 78 -16.07 -2.86 -13.94
C LEU A 78 -15.38 -1.77 -13.14
N TYR A 79 -15.89 -1.49 -11.94
CA TYR A 79 -15.26 -0.57 -10.99
C TYR A 79 -13.84 -1.03 -10.61
N LEU A 80 -13.64 -2.31 -10.27
CA LEU A 80 -12.30 -2.83 -9.95
C LEU A 80 -11.34 -2.67 -11.15
N PHE A 81 -11.83 -2.91 -12.37
CA PHE A 81 -11.02 -2.73 -13.58
C PHE A 81 -10.63 -1.26 -13.79
N ALA A 82 -11.55 -0.33 -13.56
CA ALA A 82 -11.29 1.11 -13.63
C ALA A 82 -10.29 1.58 -12.56
N ILE A 83 -10.41 1.12 -11.32
CA ILE A 83 -9.45 1.46 -10.25
C ILE A 83 -8.07 0.86 -10.55
N SER A 84 -8.01 -0.37 -11.06
CA SER A 84 -6.75 -1.01 -11.45
C SER A 84 -6.05 -0.27 -12.59
N SER A 85 -6.79 0.25 -13.58
CA SER A 85 -6.20 1.03 -14.67
C SER A 85 -5.66 2.37 -14.16
N LEU A 86 -6.36 3.00 -13.21
CA LEU A 86 -5.87 4.22 -12.55
C LEU A 86 -4.58 3.99 -11.75
N GLY A 87 -4.40 2.80 -11.17
CA GLY A 87 -3.20 2.43 -10.41
C GLY A 87 -1.89 2.57 -11.21
N VAL A 88 -1.95 2.34 -12.53
CA VAL A 88 -0.80 2.49 -13.44
C VAL A 88 -0.26 3.93 -13.44
N TYR A 89 -1.14 4.94 -13.38
CA TYR A 89 -0.72 6.34 -13.35
C TYR A 89 0.05 6.67 -12.07
N GLY A 90 -0.37 6.12 -10.92
CA GLY A 90 0.34 6.32 -9.67
C GLY A 90 1.78 5.77 -9.71
N ILE A 91 1.99 4.63 -10.38
CA ILE A 91 3.33 4.04 -10.57
C ILE A 91 4.19 4.92 -11.49
N ILE A 92 3.63 5.39 -12.61
CA ILE A 92 4.36 6.24 -13.56
C ILE A 92 4.78 7.56 -12.91
N ILE A 93 3.87 8.22 -12.18
CA ILE A 93 4.15 9.50 -11.51
C ILE A 93 5.21 9.31 -10.41
N ALA A 94 5.15 8.22 -9.63
CA ALA A 94 6.15 7.91 -8.61
C ALA A 94 7.55 7.74 -9.22
N GLY A 95 7.65 7.06 -10.36
CA GLY A 95 8.92 6.86 -11.07
C GLY A 95 9.46 8.17 -11.65
N TRP A 96 8.64 8.93 -12.37
CA TRP A 96 9.08 10.14 -13.07
C TRP A 96 9.44 11.29 -12.11
N SER A 97 8.70 11.46 -11.01
CA SER A 97 8.92 12.55 -10.03
C SER A 97 10.18 12.39 -9.16
N SER A 98 10.85 11.25 -9.23
CA SER A 98 12.04 10.94 -8.43
C SER A 98 13.33 11.58 -8.92
N ASN A 99 13.32 12.16 -10.13
CA ASN A 99 14.44 12.84 -10.77
C ASN A 99 14.18 14.35 -10.86
#